data_AF-Q9ZHC8-F1
#
_entry.id   AF-Q9ZHC8-F1
#
_cell.length_a   1.000
_cell.length_b   1.000
_cell.length_c   1.000
_cell.angle_alpha   90.00
_cell.angle_beta   90.00
_cell.angle_gamma   90.00
#
_symmetry.space_group_name_H-M   'P 1'
#
loop_
_entity.id
_entity.type
_entity.pdbx_description
1 polymer ?
#
loop_
_entity_poly.entity_id
_entity_poly.type
_entity_poly.pdbx_seq_one_letter_code
_entity_poly.pdbx_strand_id
1 'polypeptide(L)'
;MEKDGFEVRTHVMNDQALSALKEKHAVPAGLRSCHTAVVGNLIIEGHVPAATIHKAMQSGSGIYGLATPGMPAGSPGMEMGARKEAYDVIAFSPEGSKKVFQRIE
;
A
#
# COMPACT_ATOMS: atom_id res chain seq x y z
N MET A 1 -2.34 -9.65 6.46
CA MET A 1 -1.50 -8.89 7.42
C MET A 1 -1.29 -9.67 8.72
N GLU A 2 -2.27 -9.78 9.63
CA GLU A 2 -2.07 -10.54 10.89
C GLU A 2 -1.69 -12.01 10.64
N LYS A 3 -2.38 -12.67 9.71
CA LYS A 3 -2.07 -14.04 9.27
C LYS A 3 -0.68 -14.20 8.64
N ASP A 4 -0.12 -13.10 8.15
CA ASP A 4 1.22 -13.05 7.54
C ASP A 4 2.29 -12.65 8.57
N GLY A 5 1.94 -12.56 9.86
CA GLY A 5 2.89 -12.30 10.95
C GLY A 5 3.11 -10.81 11.27
N PHE A 6 2.28 -9.91 10.74
CA PHE A 6 2.32 -8.50 11.15
C PHE A 6 1.49 -8.27 12.42
N GLU A 7 2.05 -7.52 13.39
CA GLU A 7 1.24 -6.91 14.45
C GLU A 7 0.50 -5.71 13.85
N VAL A 8 -0.84 -5.76 13.83
CA VAL A 8 -1.67 -4.72 13.20
C VAL A 8 -2.35 -3.88 14.28
N ARG A 9 -2.21 -2.56 14.18
CA ARG A 9 -2.92 -1.59 15.03
C ARG A 9 -3.75 -0.65 14.18
N THR A 10 -5.06 -0.86 14.17
CA THR A 10 -6.00 -0.07 13.37
C THR A 10 -6.44 1.18 14.11
N HIS A 11 -6.43 2.32 13.42
CA HIS A 11 -6.95 3.58 13.92
C HIS A 11 -8.04 4.08 12.97
N VAL A 12 -9.26 4.23 13.47
CA VAL A 12 -10.37 4.78 12.66
C VAL A 12 -10.21 6.29 12.58
N MET A 13 -10.13 6.80 11.36
CA MET A 13 -9.97 8.22 11.06
C MET A 13 -11.12 8.69 10.18
N ASN A 14 -11.52 9.95 10.34
CA ASN A 14 -12.40 10.59 9.36
C ASN A 14 -11.62 10.98 8.09
N ASP A 15 -12.33 11.34 7.04
CA ASP A 15 -11.73 11.63 5.73
C ASP A 15 -10.73 12.79 5.76
N GLN A 16 -10.97 13.81 6.59
CA GLN A 16 -10.07 14.95 6.73
C GLN A 16 -8.75 14.54 7.39
N ALA A 17 -8.82 13.78 8.49
CA ALA A 17 -7.65 13.28 9.20
C ALA A 17 -6.85 12.29 8.33
N LEU A 18 -7.54 11.41 7.60
CA LEU A 18 -6.89 10.48 6.68
C LEU A 18 -6.21 11.22 5.51
N SER A 19 -6.84 12.26 4.96
CA SER A 19 -6.24 13.08 3.92
C SER A 19 -4.99 13.82 4.41
N ALA A 20 -5.03 14.38 5.62
CA ALA A 20 -3.88 15.02 6.24
C ALA A 20 -2.74 14.01 6.50
N LEU A 21 -3.06 12.77 6.90
CA LEU A 21 -2.07 11.71 7.07
C LEU A 21 -1.37 11.38 5.74
N LYS A 22 -2.14 11.24 4.66
CA LYS A 22 -1.60 10.96 3.31
C LYS A 22 -0.69 12.09 2.83
N GLU A 23 -1.04 13.34 3.09
CA GLU A 23 -0.19 14.49 2.77
C GLU A 23 1.09 14.52 3.58
N LYS A 24 0.98 14.27 4.89
CA LYS A 24 2.14 14.17 5.79
C LYS A 24 3.15 13.12 5.33
N HIS A 25 2.67 12.02 4.76
CA HIS A 25 3.49 10.93 4.23
C HIS A 25 3.76 11.03 2.73
N ALA A 26 3.55 12.21 2.13
CA ALA A 26 3.82 12.49 0.72
C ALA A 26 3.21 11.44 -0.25
N VAL A 27 2.06 10.85 0.11
CA VAL A 27 1.37 9.87 -0.73
C VAL A 27 0.85 10.60 -1.97
N PRO A 28 1.34 10.25 -3.18
CA PRO A 28 0.94 10.95 -4.40
C PRO A 28 -0.57 10.88 -4.61
N ALA A 29 -1.20 12.00 -4.99
CA ALA A 29 -2.66 12.10 -5.09
C ALA A 29 -3.28 10.99 -5.98
N GLY A 30 -2.65 10.68 -7.13
CA GLY A 30 -3.10 9.61 -8.03
C GLY A 30 -2.85 8.18 -7.54
N LEU A 31 -2.19 8.00 -6.39
CA LEU A 31 -1.96 6.69 -5.76
C LEU A 31 -2.80 6.47 -4.51
N ARG A 32 -3.61 7.46 -4.08
CA ARG A 32 -4.41 7.38 -2.86
C ARG A 32 -5.51 6.30 -3.00
N SER A 33 -5.70 5.51 -1.95
CA SER A 33 -6.70 4.44 -1.83
C SER A 33 -7.56 4.64 -0.55
N CYS A 34 -8.15 3.59 0.01
CA CYS A 34 -9.09 3.69 1.14
C CYS A 34 -8.37 3.84 2.49
N HIS A 35 -7.15 3.33 2.62
CA HIS A 35 -6.41 3.30 3.88
C HIS A 35 -4.90 3.43 3.64
N THR A 36 -4.21 3.92 4.67
CA THR A 36 -2.76 4.04 4.72
C THR A 36 -2.26 3.32 5.96
N ALA A 37 -1.24 2.48 5.80
CA ALA A 37 -0.52 1.83 6.88
C ALA A 37 0.95 2.27 6.87
N VAL A 38 1.58 2.23 8.05
CA VAL A 38 3.00 2.52 8.22
C VAL A 38 3.65 1.33 8.88
N VAL A 39 4.67 0.76 8.24
CA VAL A 39 5.41 -0.40 8.75
C VAL A 39 6.88 -0.03 8.83
N GLY A 40 7.37 0.26 10.03
CA GLY A 40 8.70 0.84 10.22
C GLY A 40 8.83 2.17 9.48
N ASN A 41 9.71 2.22 8.47
CA ASN A 41 9.92 3.39 7.61
C ASN A 41 9.17 3.34 6.28
N LEU A 42 8.40 2.28 6.03
CA LEU A 42 7.72 2.02 4.78
C LEU A 42 6.24 2.44 4.86
N ILE A 43 5.80 3.25 3.89
CA ILE A 43 4.39 3.65 3.75
C ILE A 43 3.66 2.67 2.84
N ILE A 44 2.50 2.19 3.24
CA ILE A 44 1.67 1.25 2.49
C ILE A 44 0.32 1.89 2.22
N GLU A 45 -0.02 2.11 0.96
CA GLU A 45 -1.28 2.73 0.54
C GLU A 45 -2.17 1.70 -0.18
N GLY A 46 -3.36 1.45 0.37
CA GLY A 46 -4.32 0.50 -0.18
C GLY A 46 -3.92 -0.97 -0.02
N HIS A 47 -4.46 -1.82 -0.91
CA HIS A 47 -4.45 -3.27 -0.79
C HIS A 47 -3.14 -3.91 -1.31
N VAL A 48 -2.00 -3.51 -0.75
CA VAL A 48 -0.69 -4.10 -1.08
C VAL A 48 -0.57 -5.49 -0.45
N PRO A 49 -0.16 -6.55 -1.19
CA PRO A 49 0.06 -7.88 -0.62
C PRO A 49 1.15 -7.92 0.45
N ALA A 50 0.91 -8.67 1.53
CA ALA A 50 1.87 -8.86 2.62
C ALA A 50 3.23 -9.38 2.12
N ALA A 51 3.24 -10.32 1.19
CA ALA A 51 4.46 -10.83 0.57
C ALA A 51 5.27 -9.72 -0.15
N THR A 52 4.59 -8.77 -0.78
CA THR A 52 5.23 -7.62 -1.43
C THR A 52 5.78 -6.64 -0.41
N ILE A 53 5.09 -6.44 0.71
CA ILE A 53 5.58 -5.63 1.84
C ILE A 53 6.85 -6.25 2.41
N HIS A 54 6.88 -7.56 2.66
CA HIS A 54 8.09 -8.24 3.13
C HIS A 54 9.27 -8.05 2.18
N LYS A 55 9.06 -8.14 0.86
CA LYS A 55 10.12 -7.86 -0.13
C LYS A 55 10.63 -6.43 -0.04
N ALA A 56 9.75 -5.45 0.12
CA ALA A 56 10.13 -4.04 0.25
C ALA A 56 10.82 -3.74 1.58
N MET A 57 10.57 -4.51 2.64
CA MET A 57 11.25 -4.37 3.93
C MET A 57 12.66 -5.01 3.96
N GLN A 58 13.05 -5.77 2.93
CA GLN A 58 14.40 -6.34 2.88
C GLN A 58 15.45 -5.21 2.80
N SER A 59 16.55 -5.38 3.55
CA SER A 59 17.60 -4.37 3.68
C SER A 59 18.13 -3.93 2.32
N GLY A 60 18.13 -2.61 2.07
CA GLY A 60 18.66 -2.01 0.84
C GLY A 60 17.63 -1.76 -0.28
N SER A 61 16.33 -1.97 -0.07
CA SER A 61 15.31 -1.70 -1.10
C SER A 61 15.23 -0.21 -1.50
N GLY A 62 15.54 0.70 -0.59
CA GLY A 62 15.44 2.16 -0.80
C GLY A 62 14.02 2.62 -1.11
N ILE A 63 13.00 1.82 -0.74
CA ILE A 63 11.60 2.12 -1.03
C ILE A 63 11.02 2.92 0.12
N TYR A 64 10.50 4.10 -0.21
CA TYR A 64 9.81 4.95 0.76
C TYR A 64 8.36 4.50 0.98
N GLY A 65 7.64 4.16 -0.09
CA GLY A 65 6.31 3.61 0.03
C GLY A 65 5.87 2.75 -1.15
N LEU A 66 4.86 1.92 -0.91
CA LEU A 66 4.15 1.09 -1.90
C LEU A 66 2.67 1.50 -1.94
N ALA A 67 2.10 1.55 -3.12
CA ALA A 67 0.69 1.83 -3.31
C ALA A 67 0.04 0.85 -4.30
N THR A 68 -1.18 0.44 -3.99
CA THR A 68 -2.10 -0.17 -4.96
C THR A 68 -3.23 0.82 -5.21
N PRO A 69 -3.17 1.64 -6.28
CA PRO A 69 -4.21 2.62 -6.57
C PRO A 69 -5.56 1.95 -6.85
N GLY A 70 -6.65 2.59 -6.42
CA GLY A 70 -8.00 2.09 -6.60
C GLY A 70 -8.36 0.94 -5.65
N MET A 71 -9.18 0.01 -6.15
CA MET A 71 -9.68 -1.17 -5.42
C MET A 71 -9.82 -2.35 -6.39
N PRO A 72 -8.70 -2.95 -6.87
CA PRO A 72 -8.77 -4.05 -7.82
C PRO A 72 -9.37 -5.29 -7.18
N ALA A 73 -10.29 -5.94 -7.92
CA ALA A 73 -10.93 -7.17 -7.47
C ALA A 73 -9.89 -8.29 -7.30
N GLY A 74 -9.93 -9.01 -6.17
CA GLY A 74 -8.97 -10.07 -5.87
C GLY A 74 -7.72 -9.63 -5.11
N SER A 75 -7.57 -8.32 -4.83
CA SER A 75 -6.55 -7.84 -3.88
C SER A 75 -6.87 -8.26 -2.43
N PRO A 76 -5.90 -8.27 -1.50
CA PRO A 76 -6.13 -8.71 -0.12
C PRO A 76 -7.25 -7.91 0.57
N GLY A 77 -8.32 -8.57 1.01
CA GLY A 77 -9.52 -7.93 1.57
C GLY A 77 -10.58 -7.52 0.53
N MET A 78 -10.34 -7.78 -0.76
CA MET A 78 -11.26 -7.57 -1.89
C MET A 78 -11.45 -8.88 -2.70
N GLU A 79 -11.32 -10.04 -2.06
CA GLU A 79 -11.41 -11.34 -2.70
C GLU A 79 -12.83 -11.63 -3.22
N MET A 80 -12.98 -11.80 -4.53
CA MET A 80 -14.27 -12.05 -5.21
C MET A 80 -14.28 -13.45 -5.87
N GLY A 81 -14.03 -14.49 -5.08
CA GLY A 81 -13.98 -15.88 -5.56
C GLY A 81 -12.86 -16.10 -6.60
N ALA A 82 -13.23 -16.54 -7.80
CA ALA A 82 -12.27 -16.80 -8.89
C ALA A 82 -11.87 -15.54 -9.67
N ARG A 83 -12.55 -14.40 -9.45
CA ARG A 83 -12.28 -13.16 -10.20
C ARG A 83 -11.07 -12.45 -9.60
N LYS A 84 -10.00 -12.37 -10.38
CA LYS A 84 -8.81 -11.58 -10.10
C LYS A 84 -8.60 -10.58 -11.23
N GLU A 85 -8.38 -9.34 -10.85
CA GLU A 85 -7.95 -8.29 -11.76
C GLU A 85 -6.44 -8.12 -11.62
N ALA A 86 -5.72 -8.08 -12.74
CA ALA A 86 -4.30 -7.80 -12.70
C ALA A 86 -4.09 -6.34 -12.28
N TYR A 87 -3.17 -6.10 -11.35
CA TYR A 87 -2.87 -4.76 -10.87
C TYR A 87 -1.38 -4.59 -10.56
N ASP A 88 -0.93 -3.34 -10.62
CA ASP A 88 0.44 -2.97 -10.30
C ASP A 88 0.54 -2.46 -8.87
N VAL A 89 1.54 -2.95 -8.15
CA VAL A 89 2.03 -2.34 -6.92
C VAL A 89 3.10 -1.32 -7.32
N ILE A 90 2.86 -0.06 -7.00
CA ILE A 90 3.69 1.07 -7.39
C ILE A 90 4.54 1.49 -6.19
N ALA A 91 5.86 1.47 -6.35
CA ALA A 91 6.77 2.11 -5.42
C ALA A 91 6.81 3.62 -5.69
N PHE A 92 6.73 4.42 -4.63
CA PHE A 92 6.81 5.87 -4.70
C PHE A 92 7.85 6.43 -3.73
N SER A 93 8.34 7.64 -4.05
CA SER A 93 9.24 8.42 -3.21
C SER A 93 8.58 9.71 -2.73
N PRO A 94 9.09 10.35 -1.66
CA PRO A 94 8.52 11.60 -1.17
C PRO A 94 8.73 12.76 -2.14
N GLU A 95 9.69 12.65 -3.07
CA GLU A 95 9.89 13.59 -4.18
C GLU A 95 8.86 13.40 -5.32
N GLY A 96 7.94 12.42 -5.19
CA GLY A 96 6.86 12.17 -6.13
C GLY A 96 7.22 11.23 -7.29
N SER A 97 8.42 10.62 -7.27
CA SER A 97 8.78 9.59 -8.25
C SER A 97 7.91 8.34 -8.07
N LYS A 98 7.62 7.64 -9.17
CA LYS A 98 6.76 6.45 -9.20
C LYS A 98 7.36 5.41 -10.13
N LYS A 99 7.43 4.16 -9.69
CA LYS A 99 7.85 3.02 -10.51
C LYS A 99 7.03 1.79 -10.18
N VAL A 100 6.76 0.94 -11.15
CA VAL A 100 6.15 -0.36 -10.89
C VAL A 100 7.15 -1.21 -10.10
N PHE A 101 6.75 -1.65 -8.91
CA PHE A 101 7.55 -2.52 -8.06
C PHE A 101 7.25 -3.99 -8.35
N GLN A 102 5.97 -4.32 -8.49
CA GLN A 102 5.52 -5.67 -8.79
C GLN A 102 4.18 -5.62 -9.52
N ARG A 103 4.03 -6.43 -10.57
CA ARG A 103 2.74 -6.72 -11.18
C ARG A 103 2.13 -7.97 -10.55
N ILE A 104 0.84 -7.91 -10.24
CA ILE A 104 0.04 -9.01 -9.71
C ILE A 104 -0.90 -9.48 -10.82
N GLU A 105 -0.98 -10.79 -11.03
CA GLU A 105 -1.79 -11.47 -12.04
C GLU A 105 -2.84 -12.40 -11.40
#